data_AF-A0A836CAY5-F1
#
_entry.id   AF-A0A836CAY5-F1
#
_cell.length_a   1.000
_cell.length_b   1.000
_cell.length_c   1.000
_cell.angle_alpha   90.00
_cell.angle_beta   90.00
_cell.angle_gamma   90.00
#
_symmetry.space_group_name_H-M   'P 1'
#
loop_
_entity.id
_entity.type
_entity.pdbx_description
1 polymer ?
#
loop_
_entity_poly.entity_id
_entity_poly.type
_entity_poly.pdbx_seq_one_letter_code
_entity_poly.pdbx_strand_id
1 'polypeptide(L)'
;MARCSPAVYVCVSKCCKKLGSPATHDLFRAFAPDGVEVEESGCHGQCGSGPNLVASGTLYTGVYKPATAAAILEKECGAAVPAALITAYKEKMRGDQDLRDGRYAKSLTQIDAALASGHLDAFPEALCSAWLSRSEALHRQAAAATDAAARAELLGGAAAAARAAARAAPARRAAWLRLCDALDAAGAVAEALESLQEMEAALAEGGEQQQRRSSGGGGGRDAVVAKKAERLRAKLEQLSSA
;
A
#
# COMPACT_ATOMS: atom_id res chain seq x y z
N MET A 1 -25.85 25.98 12.08
CA MET A 1 -24.82 24.94 12.20
C MET A 1 -25.38 23.67 11.58
N ALA A 2 -25.10 23.41 10.31
CA ALA A 2 -25.63 22.25 9.60
C ALA A 2 -24.98 20.98 10.16
N ARG A 3 -25.74 20.26 10.99
CA ARG A 3 -25.43 18.90 11.43
C ARG A 3 -25.91 17.95 10.35
N CYS A 4 -24.97 17.40 9.59
CA CYS A 4 -25.06 16.06 9.01
C CYS A 4 -23.64 15.76 8.56
N SER A 5 -22.88 14.95 9.31
CA SER A 5 -21.63 14.39 8.78
C SER A 5 -22.03 13.52 7.60
N PRO A 6 -21.73 13.88 6.34
CA PRO A 6 -22.11 13.05 5.22
C PRO A 6 -21.25 11.80 5.29
N ALA A 7 -21.88 10.64 5.49
CA ALA A 7 -21.21 9.38 5.19
C ALA A 7 -21.01 9.31 3.67
N VAL A 8 -19.77 9.02 3.27
CA VAL A 8 -19.37 8.84 1.87
C VAL A 8 -19.22 7.35 1.61
N TYR A 9 -20.03 6.82 0.71
CA TYR A 9 -20.06 5.40 0.38
C TYR A 9 -19.29 5.13 -0.90
N VAL A 10 -18.15 4.45 -0.80
CA VAL A 10 -17.29 4.12 -1.94
C VAL A 10 -17.51 2.68 -2.38
N CYS A 11 -17.85 2.48 -3.66
CA CYS A 11 -17.97 1.14 -4.22
C CYS A 11 -16.62 0.41 -4.19
N VAL A 12 -16.55 -0.68 -3.45
CA VAL A 12 -15.38 -1.58 -3.37
C VAL A 12 -15.65 -2.96 -4.00
N SER A 13 -16.72 -3.07 -4.80
CA SER A 13 -17.10 -4.33 -5.45
C SER A 13 -15.95 -4.97 -6.23
N LYS A 14 -15.88 -6.31 -6.18
CA LYS A 14 -14.84 -7.11 -6.85
C LYS A 14 -14.77 -6.86 -8.36
N CYS A 15 -15.90 -6.54 -9.01
CA CYS A 15 -15.93 -6.23 -10.45
C CYS A 15 -15.15 -4.94 -10.79
N CYS A 16 -15.09 -3.97 -9.87
CA CYS A 16 -14.37 -2.72 -10.04
C CYS A 16 -12.91 -2.79 -9.55
N LYS A 17 -12.46 -3.94 -9.05
CA LYS A 17 -11.10 -4.09 -8.51
C LYS A 17 -10.03 -3.76 -9.55
N LYS A 18 -10.23 -4.19 -10.81
CA LYS A 18 -9.33 -3.85 -11.92
C LYS A 18 -9.33 -2.36 -12.27
N LEU A 19 -10.40 -1.65 -11.89
CA LEU A 19 -10.57 -0.21 -12.08
C LEU A 19 -10.09 0.60 -10.86
N GLY A 20 -9.52 -0.04 -9.84
CA GLY A 20 -8.88 0.63 -8.71
C GLY A 20 -9.82 0.92 -7.52
N SER A 21 -10.94 0.22 -7.37
CA SER A 21 -11.89 0.48 -6.28
C SER A 21 -11.30 0.50 -4.86
N PRO A 22 -10.37 -0.38 -4.46
CA PRO A 22 -9.75 -0.27 -3.14
C PRO A 22 -8.90 0.99 -3.01
N ALA A 23 -8.15 1.36 -4.06
CA ALA A 23 -7.31 2.55 -4.07
C ALA A 23 -8.16 3.84 -4.03
N THR A 24 -9.34 3.84 -4.66
CA THR A 24 -10.29 4.94 -4.55
C THR A 24 -10.82 5.08 -3.13
N HIS A 25 -11.17 3.98 -2.46
CA HIS A 25 -11.63 4.03 -1.07
C HIS A 25 -10.53 4.58 -0.14
N ASP A 26 -9.29 4.10 -0.29
CA ASP A 26 -8.14 4.60 0.48
C ASP A 26 -7.88 6.10 0.22
N LEU A 27 -8.03 6.55 -1.02
CA LEU A 27 -7.92 7.96 -1.41
C LEU A 27 -8.97 8.82 -0.70
N PHE A 28 -10.24 8.41 -0.70
CA PHE A 28 -11.30 9.15 0.01
C PHE A 28 -11.06 9.14 1.53
N ARG A 29 -10.62 8.03 2.11
CA ARG A 29 -10.26 7.97 3.53
C ARG A 29 -9.13 8.91 3.89
N ALA A 30 -8.15 9.08 3.01
CA ALA A 30 -7.05 10.00 3.25
C ALA A 30 -7.45 11.48 3.09
N PHE A 31 -8.44 11.77 2.25
CA PHE A 31 -8.86 13.15 1.97
C PHE A 31 -10.02 13.60 2.85
N ALA A 32 -10.76 12.67 3.44
CA ALA A 32 -11.90 12.99 4.28
C ALA A 32 -11.46 13.83 5.49
N PRO A 33 -12.14 14.94 5.77
CA PRO A 33 -11.88 15.73 6.96
C PRO A 33 -12.33 14.99 8.22
N ASP A 34 -11.86 15.45 9.38
CA ASP A 34 -12.26 14.88 10.66
C ASP A 34 -13.78 14.88 10.82
N GLY A 35 -14.32 13.73 11.23
CA GLY A 35 -15.76 13.54 11.44
C GLY A 35 -16.57 13.22 10.18
N VAL A 36 -15.93 13.06 9.01
CA VAL A 36 -16.54 12.47 7.81
C VAL A 36 -16.24 10.98 7.76
N GLU A 37 -17.29 10.17 7.73
CA GLU A 37 -17.16 8.71 7.60
C GLU A 37 -17.04 8.34 6.13
N VAL A 38 -16.02 7.53 5.81
CA VAL A 38 -15.86 6.94 4.48
C VAL A 38 -16.05 5.44 4.62
N GLU A 39 -17.14 4.95 4.05
CA GLU A 39 -17.57 3.56 4.17
C GLU A 39 -17.46 2.82 2.84
N GLU A 40 -17.17 1.53 2.94
CA GLU A 40 -17.24 0.62 1.82
C GLU A 40 -18.70 0.34 1.46
N SER A 41 -19.00 0.30 0.17
CA SER A 41 -20.31 -0.09 -0.35
C SER A 41 -20.24 -1.16 -1.43
N GLY A 42 -21.40 -1.76 -1.70
CA GLY A 42 -21.59 -2.66 -2.83
C GLY A 42 -21.46 -1.96 -4.20
N CYS A 43 -21.75 -2.72 -5.25
CA CYS A 43 -21.80 -2.20 -6.62
C CYS A 43 -23.02 -1.30 -6.81
N HIS A 44 -22.82 -0.07 -7.29
CA HIS A 44 -23.91 0.87 -7.61
C HIS A 44 -24.40 0.77 -9.06
N GLY A 45 -23.87 -0.19 -9.83
CA GLY A 45 -24.07 -0.23 -11.29
C GLY A 45 -23.39 0.95 -11.99
N GLN A 46 -23.48 1.03 -13.32
CA GLN A 46 -22.92 2.14 -14.11
C GLN A 46 -21.42 2.41 -13.89
N CYS A 47 -20.64 1.38 -13.60
CA CYS A 47 -19.22 1.50 -13.24
C CYS A 47 -18.30 1.91 -14.41
N GLY A 48 -18.85 2.42 -15.52
CA GLY A 48 -18.27 2.47 -16.86
C GLY A 48 -16.74 2.59 -16.88
N SER A 49 -16.21 3.71 -16.36
CA SER A 49 -14.77 4.01 -16.36
C SER A 49 -14.12 4.02 -14.97
N GLY A 50 -14.79 3.53 -13.92
CA GLY A 50 -14.21 3.53 -12.59
C GLY A 50 -15.18 3.23 -11.45
N PRO A 51 -14.66 3.19 -10.22
CA PRO A 51 -15.47 3.07 -9.01
C PRO A 51 -16.45 4.24 -8.89
N ASN A 52 -17.61 3.96 -8.32
CA ASN A 52 -18.65 4.96 -8.07
C ASN A 52 -18.74 5.25 -6.57
N LEU A 53 -19.28 6.41 -6.25
CA LEU A 53 -19.43 6.91 -4.89
C LEU A 53 -20.82 7.49 -4.69
N VAL A 54 -21.38 7.32 -3.49
CA VAL A 54 -22.61 7.99 -3.08
C VAL A 54 -22.32 8.89 -1.89
N ALA A 55 -22.70 10.16 -1.99
CA ALA A 55 -22.64 11.12 -0.89
C ALA A 55 -23.92 11.97 -0.92
N SER A 56 -24.55 12.16 0.23
CA SER A 56 -25.79 12.95 0.37
C SER A 56 -26.90 12.55 -0.63
N GLY A 57 -27.01 11.24 -0.95
CA GLY A 57 -27.98 10.72 -1.93
C GLY A 57 -27.62 10.97 -3.40
N THR A 58 -26.48 11.62 -3.69
CA THR A 58 -25.97 11.86 -5.05
C THR A 58 -24.99 10.77 -5.47
N LEU A 59 -25.21 10.17 -6.65
CA LEU A 59 -24.29 9.22 -7.26
C LEU A 59 -23.23 9.95 -8.10
N TYR A 60 -21.97 9.75 -7.75
CA TYR A 60 -20.80 10.20 -8.49
C TYR A 60 -20.16 9.02 -9.22
N THR A 61 -19.94 9.16 -10.53
CA THR A 61 -19.41 8.08 -11.37
C THR A 61 -17.95 8.32 -11.76
N GLY A 62 -17.15 7.25 -11.85
CA GLY A 62 -15.76 7.33 -12.32
C GLY A 62 -14.80 8.10 -11.40
N VAL A 63 -14.95 7.97 -10.08
CA VAL A 63 -14.25 8.78 -9.07
C VAL A 63 -12.87 8.25 -8.68
N TYR A 64 -12.00 8.00 -9.66
CA TYR A 64 -10.67 7.43 -9.40
C TYR A 64 -9.53 8.45 -9.32
N LYS A 65 -9.77 9.71 -9.72
CA LYS A 65 -8.72 10.74 -9.75
C LYS A 65 -8.66 11.51 -8.43
N PRO A 66 -7.46 11.77 -7.87
CA PRO A 66 -7.30 12.59 -6.66
C PRO A 66 -8.01 13.95 -6.73
N ALA A 67 -7.86 14.69 -7.83
CA ALA A 67 -8.52 15.98 -7.98
C ALA A 67 -10.06 15.88 -7.96
N THR A 68 -10.62 14.80 -8.54
CA THR A 68 -12.06 14.55 -8.52
C THR A 68 -12.54 14.20 -7.11
N ALA A 69 -11.79 13.37 -6.39
CA ALA A 69 -12.10 13.03 -5.00
C ALA A 69 -12.09 14.28 -4.09
N ALA A 70 -11.07 15.11 -4.22
CA ALA A 70 -10.97 16.37 -3.50
C ALA A 70 -12.15 17.30 -3.79
N ALA A 71 -12.52 17.49 -5.06
CA ALA A 71 -13.65 18.35 -5.44
C ALA A 71 -14.99 17.83 -4.90
N ILE A 72 -15.19 16.52 -4.82
CA ILE A 72 -16.39 15.92 -4.23
C ILE A 72 -16.42 16.16 -2.73
N LEU A 73 -15.31 15.95 -2.02
CA LEU A 73 -15.24 16.19 -0.58
C LEU A 73 -15.41 17.67 -0.23
N GLU A 74 -14.85 18.58 -1.02
CA GLU A 74 -15.05 20.01 -0.83
C GLU A 74 -16.53 20.38 -1.03
N LYS A 75 -17.18 19.84 -2.06
CA LYS A 75 -18.61 20.08 -2.34
C LYS A 75 -19.52 19.50 -1.25
N GLU A 76 -19.29 18.25 -0.85
CA GLU A 76 -20.19 17.51 0.05
C GLU A 76 -19.92 17.78 1.53
N CYS A 77 -18.65 18.03 1.89
CA CYS A 77 -18.22 18.18 3.27
C CYS A 77 -17.74 19.60 3.62
N GLY A 78 -17.62 20.49 2.63
CA GLY A 78 -17.15 21.87 2.84
C GLY A 78 -15.66 21.97 3.21
N ALA A 79 -14.89 20.89 3.02
CA ALA A 79 -13.50 20.82 3.41
C ALA A 79 -12.57 20.79 2.19
N ALA A 80 -11.71 21.79 2.08
CA ALA A 80 -10.70 21.83 1.03
C ALA A 80 -9.57 20.84 1.32
N VAL A 81 -9.21 20.04 0.32
CA VAL A 81 -8.04 19.15 0.41
C VAL A 81 -6.79 19.91 -0.03
N PRO A 82 -5.68 19.88 0.72
CA PRO A 82 -4.46 20.57 0.32
C PRO A 82 -3.97 20.15 -1.08
N ALA A 83 -3.72 21.13 -1.96
CA ALA A 83 -3.29 20.88 -3.34
C ALA A 83 -2.00 20.04 -3.42
N ALA A 84 -1.10 20.19 -2.45
CA ALA A 84 0.12 19.42 -2.36
C ALA A 84 -0.14 17.93 -2.04
N LEU A 85 -1.14 17.63 -1.20
CA LEU A 85 -1.60 16.27 -0.93
C LEU A 85 -2.24 15.63 -2.17
N ILE A 86 -3.06 16.39 -2.90
CA ILE A 86 -3.64 15.96 -4.20
C ILE A 86 -2.51 15.58 -5.17
N THR A 87 -1.45 16.39 -5.21
CA THR A 87 -0.28 16.17 -6.07
C THR A 87 0.50 14.93 -5.65
N ALA A 88 0.76 14.73 -4.36
CA ALA A 88 1.43 13.54 -3.84
C ALA A 88 0.69 12.25 -4.21
N TYR A 89 -0.64 12.20 -4.04
CA TYR A 89 -1.45 11.05 -4.45
C TYR A 89 -1.45 10.84 -5.96
N LYS A 90 -1.48 11.92 -6.76
CA LYS A 90 -1.41 11.82 -8.21
C LYS A 90 -0.10 11.16 -8.64
N GLU A 91 1.03 11.57 -8.08
CA GLU A 91 2.33 10.97 -8.38
C GLU A 91 2.41 9.52 -7.91
N LYS A 92 1.93 9.23 -6.70
CA LYS A 92 1.84 7.86 -6.17
C LYS A 92 1.04 6.95 -7.10
N MET A 93 -0.16 7.36 -7.50
CA MET A 93 -1.04 6.57 -8.38
C MET A 93 -0.46 6.39 -9.78
N ARG A 94 0.22 7.41 -10.32
CA ARG A 94 0.92 7.29 -11.60
C ARG A 94 2.09 6.32 -11.50
N GLY A 95 2.85 6.38 -10.40
CA GLY A 95 3.91 5.43 -10.08
C GLY A 95 3.40 3.99 -10.01
N ASP A 96 2.25 3.76 -9.36
CA ASP A 96 1.61 2.44 -9.29
C ASP A 96 1.13 1.94 -10.67
N GLN A 97 0.65 2.83 -11.53
CA GLN A 97 0.28 2.49 -12.91
C GLN A 97 1.51 2.14 -13.74
N ASP A 98 2.57 2.95 -13.67
CA ASP A 98 3.84 2.68 -14.35
C ASP A 98 4.47 1.36 -13.87
N LEU A 99 4.35 1.02 -12.59
CA LEU A 99 4.78 -0.27 -12.03
C LEU A 99 4.03 -1.43 -12.69
N ARG A 100 2.70 -1.36 -12.73
CA ARG A 100 1.84 -2.39 -13.34
C ARG A 100 2.11 -2.59 -14.83
N ASP A 101 2.45 -1.52 -15.52
CA ASP A 101 2.77 -1.55 -16.94
C ASP A 101 4.23 -1.92 -17.24
N GLY A 102 5.01 -2.31 -16.22
CA GLY A 102 6.41 -2.71 -16.37
C GLY A 102 7.40 -1.57 -16.61
N ARG A 103 6.98 -0.31 -16.47
CA ARG A 103 7.80 0.89 -16.66
C ARG A 103 8.51 1.27 -15.35
N TYR A 104 9.35 0.37 -14.84
CA TYR A 104 9.92 0.46 -13.48
C TYR A 104 10.70 1.75 -13.21
N ALA A 105 11.48 2.25 -14.16
CA ALA A 105 12.23 3.51 -13.96
C ALA A 105 11.31 4.72 -13.80
N LYS A 106 10.25 4.82 -14.64
CA LYS A 106 9.24 5.88 -14.52
C LYS A 106 8.46 5.76 -13.21
N SER A 107 8.13 4.52 -12.83
CA SER A 107 7.48 4.23 -11.55
C SER A 107 8.29 4.78 -10.39
N LEU A 108 9.60 4.51 -10.33
CA LEU A 108 10.48 5.05 -9.28
C LEU A 108 10.47 6.57 -9.26
N THR A 109 10.59 7.24 -10.41
CA THR A 109 10.54 8.71 -10.45
C THR A 109 9.27 9.26 -9.81
N GLN A 110 8.10 8.70 -10.14
CA GLN A 110 6.84 9.21 -9.60
C GLN A 110 6.63 8.83 -8.13
N ILE A 111 7.01 7.63 -7.72
CA ILE A 111 6.92 7.21 -6.32
C ILE A 111 7.88 8.02 -5.44
N ASP A 112 9.12 8.24 -5.88
CA ASP A 112 10.09 9.04 -5.15
C ASP A 112 9.63 10.50 -5.03
N ALA A 113 9.03 11.07 -6.07
CA ALA A 113 8.42 12.41 -5.99
C ALA A 113 7.28 12.47 -4.96
N ALA A 114 6.42 11.44 -4.90
CA ALA A 114 5.35 11.36 -3.91
C ALA A 114 5.90 11.26 -2.48
N LEU A 115 6.90 10.41 -2.25
CA LEU A 115 7.54 10.20 -0.95
C LEU A 115 8.31 11.44 -0.48
N ALA A 116 9.10 12.06 -1.36
CA ALA A 116 9.88 13.26 -1.05
C ALA A 116 9.02 14.48 -0.67
N SER A 117 7.73 14.47 -1.02
CA SER A 117 6.80 15.53 -0.63
C SER A 117 6.45 15.56 0.86
N GLY A 118 6.65 14.44 1.58
CA GLY A 118 6.27 14.28 3.00
C GLY A 118 4.75 14.28 3.26
N HIS A 119 3.91 14.57 2.28
CA HIS A 119 2.46 14.66 2.47
C HIS A 119 1.77 13.31 2.71
N LEU A 120 2.46 12.20 2.42
CA LEU A 120 1.96 10.86 2.71
C LEU A 120 2.23 10.43 4.16
N ASP A 121 3.06 11.16 4.91
CA ASP A 121 3.49 10.75 6.27
C ASP A 121 2.34 10.68 7.28
N ALA A 122 1.32 11.51 7.08
CA ALA A 122 0.09 11.47 7.88
C ALA A 122 -0.83 10.27 7.55
N PHE A 123 -0.51 9.48 6.52
CA PHE A 123 -1.36 8.40 6.00
C PHE A 123 -0.57 7.08 5.93
N PRO A 124 -0.41 6.37 7.08
CA PRO A 124 0.38 5.15 7.20
C PRO A 124 0.16 4.11 6.08
N GLU A 125 -1.10 3.86 5.68
CA GLU A 125 -1.44 2.89 4.64
C GLU A 125 -0.99 3.34 3.24
N ALA A 126 -1.12 4.63 2.94
CA ALA A 126 -0.69 5.17 1.65
C ALA A 126 0.84 5.27 1.57
N LEU A 127 1.47 5.70 2.66
CA LEU A 127 2.93 5.70 2.81
C LEU A 127 3.49 4.27 2.65
N CYS A 128 2.93 3.30 3.37
CA CYS A 128 3.30 1.90 3.23
C CYS A 128 3.13 1.41 1.79
N SER A 129 2.00 1.71 1.15
CA SER A 129 1.77 1.31 -0.24
C SER A 129 2.79 1.93 -1.20
N ALA A 130 3.15 3.21 -1.04
CA ALA A 130 4.14 3.87 -1.89
C ALA A 130 5.52 3.20 -1.72
N TRP A 131 5.96 2.94 -0.49
CA TRP A 131 7.19 2.23 -0.22
C TRP A 131 7.21 0.80 -0.76
N LEU A 132 6.08 0.08 -0.73
CA LEU A 132 5.97 -1.25 -1.33
C LEU A 132 6.11 -1.20 -2.86
N SER A 133 5.45 -0.24 -3.52
CA SER A 133 5.59 -0.04 -4.96
C SER A 133 7.03 0.30 -5.34
N ARG A 134 7.71 1.15 -4.55
CA ARG A 134 9.13 1.45 -4.72
C ARG A 134 10.01 0.21 -4.61
N SER A 135 9.82 -0.58 -3.55
CA SER A 135 10.57 -1.82 -3.31
C SER A 135 10.39 -2.81 -4.47
N GLU A 136 9.15 -2.97 -4.96
CA GLU A 136 8.89 -3.84 -6.09
C GLU A 136 9.56 -3.35 -7.38
N ALA A 137 9.47 -2.05 -7.69
CA ALA A 137 10.12 -1.48 -8.87
C ALA A 137 11.64 -1.70 -8.85
N LEU A 138 12.30 -1.50 -7.70
CA LEU A 138 13.74 -1.75 -7.53
C LEU A 138 14.07 -3.23 -7.70
N HIS A 139 13.31 -4.12 -7.07
CA HIS A 139 13.51 -5.56 -7.20
C HIS A 139 13.33 -6.05 -8.65
N ARG A 140 12.39 -5.45 -9.41
CA ARG A 140 12.20 -5.77 -10.83
C ARG A 140 13.36 -5.28 -11.70
N GLN A 141 13.91 -4.09 -11.43
CA GLN A 141 15.12 -3.62 -12.10
C GLN A 141 16.34 -4.47 -11.77
N ALA A 142 16.49 -4.89 -10.50
CA ALA A 142 17.57 -5.77 -10.08
C ALA A 142 17.55 -7.11 -10.83
N ALA A 143 16.37 -7.66 -11.10
CA ALA A 143 16.23 -8.90 -11.86
C ALA A 143 16.63 -8.76 -13.34
N ALA A 144 16.57 -7.54 -13.89
CA ALA A 144 16.99 -7.23 -15.26
C ALA A 144 18.45 -6.74 -15.35
N ALA A 145 19.10 -6.44 -14.23
CA ALA A 145 20.47 -5.95 -14.18
C ALA A 145 21.45 -7.08 -14.52
N THR A 146 22.35 -6.82 -15.47
CA THR A 146 23.43 -7.75 -15.86
C THR A 146 24.69 -7.57 -15.02
N ASP A 147 24.91 -6.37 -14.49
CA ASP A 147 26.02 -6.05 -13.61
C ASP A 147 25.70 -6.42 -12.17
N ALA A 148 26.63 -7.14 -11.52
CA ALA A 148 26.44 -7.66 -10.17
C ALA A 148 26.40 -6.54 -9.11
N ALA A 149 27.21 -5.49 -9.27
CA ALA A 149 27.26 -4.37 -8.33
C ALA A 149 25.96 -3.54 -8.40
N ALA A 150 25.52 -3.19 -9.62
CA ALA A 150 24.25 -2.52 -9.84
C ALA A 150 23.07 -3.34 -9.33
N ARG A 151 23.08 -4.67 -9.54
CA ARG A 151 22.07 -5.56 -8.98
C ARG A 151 22.06 -5.53 -7.45
N ALA A 152 23.23 -5.58 -6.81
CA ALA A 152 23.34 -5.53 -5.35
C ALA A 152 22.82 -4.18 -4.80
N GLU A 153 23.16 -3.06 -5.44
CA GLU A 153 22.66 -1.73 -5.07
C GLU A 153 21.13 -1.65 -5.14
N LEU A 154 20.54 -2.11 -6.25
CA LEU A 154 19.09 -2.13 -6.44
C LEU A 154 18.38 -3.00 -5.40
N LEU A 155 18.95 -4.15 -5.05
CA LEU A 155 18.40 -5.03 -4.01
C LEU A 155 18.51 -4.43 -2.61
N GLY A 156 19.63 -3.76 -2.29
CA GLY A 156 19.78 -3.00 -1.07
C GLY A 156 18.73 -1.87 -0.95
N GLY A 157 18.50 -1.13 -2.04
CA GLY A 157 17.44 -0.14 -2.12
C GLY A 157 16.03 -0.73 -1.97
N ALA A 158 15.78 -1.92 -2.55
CA ALA A 158 14.51 -2.62 -2.43
C ALA A 158 14.23 -3.05 -0.99
N ALA A 159 15.24 -3.55 -0.27
CA ALA A 159 15.15 -3.90 1.14
C ALA A 159 14.91 -2.67 2.01
N ALA A 160 15.65 -1.57 1.79
CA ALA A 160 15.44 -0.31 2.51
C ALA A 160 14.01 0.23 2.34
N ALA A 161 13.48 0.21 1.12
CA ALA A 161 12.10 0.60 0.84
C ALA A 161 11.08 -0.32 1.54
N ALA A 162 11.27 -1.63 1.50
CA ALA A 162 10.37 -2.57 2.18
C ALA A 162 10.40 -2.41 3.72
N ARG A 163 11.57 -2.09 4.29
CA ARG A 163 11.73 -1.78 5.71
C ARG A 163 10.99 -0.50 6.09
N ALA A 164 11.06 0.55 5.25
CA ALA A 164 10.27 1.77 5.44
C ALA A 164 8.76 1.47 5.38
N ALA A 165 8.32 0.60 4.46
CA ALA A 165 6.93 0.16 4.39
C ALA A 165 6.47 -0.57 5.67
N ALA A 166 7.30 -1.49 6.18
CA ALA A 166 7.01 -2.24 7.40
C ALA A 166 6.91 -1.33 8.63
N ARG A 167 7.77 -0.30 8.72
CA ARG A 167 7.69 0.72 9.78
C ARG A 167 6.47 1.62 9.66
N ALA A 168 6.08 1.99 8.44
CA ALA A 168 4.89 2.80 8.21
C ALA A 168 3.61 2.08 8.63
N ALA A 169 3.51 0.77 8.38
CA ALA A 169 2.35 -0.03 8.78
C ALA A 169 2.78 -1.38 9.38
N PRO A 170 3.17 -1.45 10.67
CA PRO A 170 3.71 -2.67 11.29
C PRO A 170 2.72 -3.83 11.30
N ALA A 171 1.42 -3.55 11.37
CA ALA A 171 0.36 -4.56 11.29
C ALA A 171 0.20 -5.17 9.88
N ARG A 172 0.84 -4.59 8.85
CA ARG A 172 0.68 -5.01 7.46
C ARG A 172 1.70 -6.08 7.10
N ARG A 173 1.32 -7.35 7.32
CA ARG A 173 2.11 -8.55 6.98
C ARG A 173 2.77 -8.52 5.59
N ALA A 174 2.09 -7.97 4.59
CA ALA A 174 2.63 -7.89 3.23
C ALA A 174 3.94 -7.07 3.13
N ALA A 175 4.12 -6.05 3.99
CA ALA A 175 5.32 -5.23 3.99
C ALA A 175 6.52 -6.00 4.54
N TRP A 176 6.33 -6.72 5.63
CA TRP A 176 7.33 -7.61 6.22
C TRP A 176 7.74 -8.74 5.29
N LEU A 177 6.78 -9.40 4.64
CA LEU A 177 7.08 -10.47 3.67
C LEU A 177 7.90 -9.93 2.50
N ARG A 178 7.61 -8.71 2.03
CA ARG A 178 8.40 -8.05 0.97
C ARG A 178 9.82 -7.73 1.44
N LEU A 179 9.99 -7.29 2.69
CA LEU A 179 11.31 -7.05 3.27
C LEU A 179 12.13 -8.33 3.30
N CYS A 180 11.54 -9.43 3.76
CA CYS A 180 12.19 -10.74 3.79
C CYS A 180 12.61 -11.20 2.38
N ASP A 181 11.74 -11.02 1.39
CA ASP A 181 12.04 -11.37 0.00
C ASP A 181 13.20 -10.52 -0.57
N ALA A 182 13.22 -9.22 -0.29
CA ALA A 182 14.29 -8.33 -0.74
C ALA A 182 15.63 -8.66 -0.06
N LEU A 183 15.65 -8.95 1.25
CA LEU A 183 16.84 -9.35 1.99
C LEU A 183 17.37 -10.71 1.54
N ASP A 184 16.50 -11.71 1.35
CA ASP A 184 16.87 -13.03 0.82
C ASP A 184 17.48 -12.91 -0.59
N ALA A 185 16.89 -12.08 -1.45
CA ALA A 185 17.40 -11.80 -2.78
C ALA A 185 18.76 -11.08 -2.75
N ALA A 186 18.99 -10.20 -1.77
CA ALA A 186 20.27 -9.53 -1.52
C ALA A 186 21.33 -10.43 -0.86
N GLY A 187 20.99 -11.66 -0.47
CA GLY A 187 21.88 -12.57 0.24
C GLY A 187 21.96 -12.34 1.76
N ALA A 188 21.22 -11.37 2.29
CA ALA A 188 21.15 -11.05 3.73
C ALA A 188 20.17 -11.99 4.46
N VAL A 189 20.44 -13.30 4.42
CA VAL A 189 19.52 -14.35 4.91
C VAL A 189 19.26 -14.25 6.42
N ALA A 190 20.27 -13.89 7.22
CA ALA A 190 20.11 -13.70 8.66
C ALA A 190 19.16 -12.54 8.99
N GLU A 191 19.36 -11.36 8.37
CA GLU A 191 18.45 -10.21 8.52
C GLU A 191 17.02 -10.55 8.05
N ALA A 192 16.87 -11.39 7.02
CA ALA A 192 15.56 -11.83 6.55
C ALA A 192 14.81 -12.66 7.61
N LEU A 193 15.53 -13.49 8.37
CA LEU A 193 14.96 -14.27 9.49
C LEU A 193 14.57 -13.37 10.66
N GLU A 194 15.43 -12.44 11.05
CA GLU A 194 15.15 -11.45 12.09
C GLU A 194 13.90 -10.63 11.75
N SER A 195 13.76 -10.21 10.49
CA SER A 195 12.59 -9.48 10.00
C SER A 195 11.28 -10.28 10.14
N LEU A 196 11.32 -11.62 10.06
CA LEU A 196 10.12 -12.45 10.30
C LEU A 196 9.75 -12.50 11.79
N GLN A 197 10.74 -12.49 12.69
CA GLN A 197 10.51 -12.44 14.13
C GLN A 197 9.93 -11.08 14.54
N GLU A 198 10.49 -9.98 14.00
CA GLU A 198 9.95 -8.63 14.19
C GLU A 198 8.51 -8.52 13.69
N MET A 199 8.20 -9.12 12.54
CA MET A 199 6.83 -9.18 12.03
C MET A 199 5.89 -9.90 12.99
N GLU A 200 6.28 -11.07 13.52
CA GLU A 200 5.45 -11.82 14.46
C GLU A 200 5.16 -11.01 15.73
N ALA A 201 6.17 -10.32 16.26
CA ALA A 201 6.01 -9.40 17.39
C ALA A 201 5.05 -8.24 17.05
N ALA A 202 5.27 -7.54 15.94
CA ALA A 202 4.42 -6.43 15.52
C ALA A 202 2.96 -6.84 15.24
N LEU A 203 2.74 -8.04 14.71
CA LEU A 203 1.40 -8.59 14.49
C LEU A 203 0.72 -9.03 15.79
N ALA A 204 1.47 -9.51 16.78
CA ALA A 204 0.92 -9.82 18.09
C ALA A 204 0.42 -8.55 18.79
N GLU A 205 1.19 -7.46 18.74
CA GLU A 205 0.81 -6.15 19.28
C GLU A 205 -0.40 -5.54 18.57
N GLY A 206 -0.46 -5.61 17.23
CA GLY A 206 -1.61 -5.11 16.45
C GLY A 206 -2.86 -6.00 16.52
N GLY A 207 -2.69 -7.29 16.83
CA GLY A 207 -3.75 -8.30 16.89
C GLY A 207 -4.82 -8.01 17.94
N GLU A 208 -4.46 -7.39 19.07
CA GLU A 208 -5.43 -6.97 20.10
C GLU A 208 -6.42 -5.90 19.59
N GLN A 209 -5.98 -5.03 18.68
CA GLN A 209 -6.85 -3.99 18.09
C GLN A 209 -7.73 -4.56 16.97
N GLN A 210 -7.26 -5.56 16.22
CA GLN A 210 -7.96 -6.11 15.05
C GLN A 210 -8.88 -7.31 15.36
N GLN A 211 -8.61 -8.08 16.42
CA GLN A 211 -9.50 -9.14 16.91
C GLN A 211 -10.87 -8.61 17.39
N ARG A 212 -10.95 -7.32 17.76
CA ARG A 212 -12.23 -6.65 18.03
C ARG A 212 -13.09 -6.39 16.77
N ARG A 213 -12.53 -6.55 15.56
CA ARG A 213 -13.18 -6.13 14.29
C ARG A 213 -13.45 -7.23 13.28
N SER A 214 -12.83 -8.42 13.33
CA SER A 214 -13.17 -9.49 12.39
C SER A 214 -12.81 -10.90 12.85
N SER A 215 -13.84 -11.72 13.08
CA SER A 215 -13.74 -13.16 13.29
C SER A 215 -13.80 -13.89 11.95
N GLY A 216 -12.66 -14.31 11.40
CA GLY A 216 -12.64 -15.34 10.35
C GLY A 216 -11.52 -15.20 9.31
N GLY A 217 -10.54 -16.11 9.34
CA GLY A 217 -9.65 -16.36 8.19
C GLY A 217 -8.13 -16.33 8.45
N GLY A 218 -7.64 -16.80 9.61
CA GLY A 218 -6.20 -16.77 9.97
C GLY A 218 -5.33 -17.91 9.40
N GLY A 219 -5.81 -19.15 9.46
CA GLY A 219 -4.92 -20.34 9.37
C GLY A 219 -4.06 -20.49 8.12
N GLY A 220 -4.54 -20.11 6.93
CA GLY A 220 -3.76 -20.26 5.69
C GLY A 220 -2.56 -19.31 5.59
N ARG A 221 -2.60 -18.16 6.27
CA ARG A 221 -1.55 -17.14 6.15
C ARG A 221 -0.37 -17.40 7.07
N ASP A 222 -0.56 -18.14 8.16
CA ASP A 222 0.52 -18.46 9.12
C ASP A 222 1.40 -19.61 8.59
N ALA A 223 0.82 -20.56 7.85
CA ALA A 223 1.56 -21.61 7.16
C ALA A 223 2.58 -21.06 6.14
N VAL A 224 2.25 -19.96 5.44
CA VAL A 224 3.16 -19.31 4.49
C VAL A 224 4.38 -18.72 5.19
N VAL A 225 4.18 -18.10 6.35
CA VAL A 225 5.25 -17.52 7.17
C VAL A 225 6.17 -18.63 7.70
N ALA A 226 5.59 -19.67 8.30
CA ALA A 226 6.35 -20.80 8.84
C ALA A 226 7.22 -21.48 7.78
N LYS A 227 6.64 -21.77 6.60
CA LYS A 227 7.38 -22.37 5.47
C LYS A 227 8.51 -21.47 4.97
N LYS A 228 8.31 -20.14 4.95
CA LYS A 228 9.35 -19.20 4.57
C LYS A 228 10.49 -19.18 5.60
N ALA A 229 10.16 -19.17 6.89
CA ALA A 229 11.16 -19.22 7.96
C ALA A 229 12.00 -20.51 7.89
N GLU A 230 11.35 -21.67 7.71
CA GLU A 230 12.03 -22.96 7.55
C GLU A 230 13.02 -22.94 6.38
N ARG A 231 12.58 -22.46 5.20
CA ARG A 231 13.45 -22.31 4.02
C ARG A 231 14.67 -21.43 4.29
N LEU A 232 14.47 -20.29 4.94
CA LEU A 232 15.55 -19.34 5.23
C LEU A 232 16.56 -19.93 6.25
N ARG A 233 16.09 -20.66 7.28
CA ARG A 233 16.97 -21.36 8.23
C ARG A 233 17.83 -22.40 7.54
N ALA A 234 17.23 -23.26 6.71
CA ALA A 234 17.97 -24.26 5.94
C ALA A 234 19.04 -23.62 5.03
N LYS A 235 18.71 -22.48 4.40
CA LYS A 235 19.67 -21.73 3.57
C LYS A 235 20.82 -21.15 4.41
N LEU A 236 20.55 -20.63 5.60
CA LEU A 236 21.57 -20.09 6.51
C LEU A 236 22.53 -21.17 7.00
N GLU A 237 22.02 -22.35 7.35
CA GLU A 237 22.83 -23.52 7.76
C GLU A 237 23.78 -23.96 6.63
N GLN A 238 23.28 -24.01 5.39
CA GLN A 238 24.11 -24.33 4.22
C GLN A 238 25.23 -23.32 4.00
N LEU A 239 24.94 -22.02 4.13
CA LEU A 239 25.94 -20.95 3.99
C LEU A 239 26.97 -20.95 5.13
N SER A 240 26.60 -21.40 6.32
CA SER A 240 27.50 -21.48 7.48
C SER A 240 28.41 -22.71 7.45
N SER A 241 28.08 -23.69 6.61
CA SER A 241 28.83 -24.95 6.46
C SER A 241 29.79 -24.97 5.27
N ALA A 242 29.77 -23.91 4.44
CA ALA A 242 30.60 -23.74 3.24
C ALA A 242 31.78 -22.80 3.51
#